data_AF-A0A0B8QME1-F1
#
_entry.id   AF-A0A0B8QME1-F1
#
_cell.length_a   1.000
_cell.length_b   1.000
_cell.length_c   1.000
_cell.angle_alpha   90.00
_cell.angle_beta   90.00
_cell.angle_gamma   90.00
#
_symmetry.space_group_name_H-M   'P 1'
#
loop_
_entity.id
_entity.type
_entity.pdbx_description
1 polymer ?
#
loop_
_entity_poly.entity_id
_entity_poly.type
_entity_poly.pdbx_seq_one_letter_code
_entity_poly.pdbx_strand_id
1 'polypeptide(L)'
;MNKWWLDEDYEAFEEKQKEMIALFDGVETEAGPANGKLIVSENIADQGGITAALTAAKDEKDVDLKAFFSQWAKIWRMKASKEFQQMLLSMDVHAPAKLRANIPPTNLEEFYETFDVKETDKMYRAPENRLKIW
;
A
#
# COMPACT_ATOMS: atom_id res chain seq x y z
N MET A 1 -22.72 -15.98 3.42
CA MET A 1 -22.36 -14.78 4.21
C MET A 1 -23.57 -13.86 4.14
N ASN A 2 -24.05 -13.32 5.26
CA ASN A 2 -25.22 -12.43 5.25
C ASN A 2 -24.79 -11.02 4.86
N LYS A 3 -25.56 -10.34 4.00
CA LYS A 3 -25.29 -8.95 3.62
C LYS A 3 -25.52 -8.05 4.83
N TRP A 4 -24.46 -7.39 5.29
CA TRP A 4 -24.47 -6.45 6.41
C TRP A 4 -24.14 -5.00 5.99
N TRP A 5 -23.90 -4.80 4.69
CA TRP A 5 -23.72 -3.49 4.05
C TRP A 5 -25.00 -3.06 3.34
N LEU A 6 -25.24 -1.74 3.27
CA LEU A 6 -26.14 -1.18 2.27
C LEU A 6 -25.55 -1.38 0.86
N ASP A 7 -26.39 -1.35 -0.17
CA ASP A 7 -25.90 -1.47 -1.55
C ASP A 7 -24.97 -0.30 -1.91
N GLU A 8 -25.35 0.91 -1.51
CA GLU A 8 -24.57 2.12 -1.81
C GLU A 8 -23.20 2.10 -1.12
N ASP A 9 -23.13 1.59 0.12
CA ASP A 9 -21.86 1.46 0.84
C ASP A 9 -20.96 0.39 0.19
N TYR A 10 -21.56 -0.70 -0.29
CA TYR A 10 -20.82 -1.76 -0.99
C TYR A 10 -20.29 -1.26 -2.35
N GLU A 11 -21.10 -0.53 -3.11
CA GLU A 11 -20.68 0.11 -4.36
C GLU A 11 -19.52 1.10 -4.13
N ALA A 12 -19.61 1.93 -3.08
CA ALA A 12 -18.52 2.84 -2.71
C ALA A 12 -17.21 2.08 -2.37
N PHE A 13 -17.33 0.94 -1.69
CA PHE A 13 -16.18 0.08 -1.40
C PHE A 13 -15.60 -0.59 -2.67
N GLU A 14 -16.44 -0.98 -3.63
CA GLU A 14 -15.98 -1.49 -4.92
C GLU A 14 -15.21 -0.45 -5.72
N GLU A 15 -15.60 0.83 -5.68
CA GLU A 15 -14.81 1.91 -6.29
C GLU A 15 -13.43 2.05 -5.63
N LYS A 16 -13.34 1.93 -4.30
CA LYS A 16 -12.05 1.92 -3.59
C LYS A 16 -11.19 0.70 -3.93
N GLN A 17 -11.80 -0.46 -4.17
CA GLN A 17 -11.07 -1.62 -4.69
C GLN A 17 -10.50 -1.34 -6.08
N LYS A 18 -11.27 -0.71 -6.99
CA LYS A 18 -10.79 -0.35 -8.33
C LYS A 18 -9.62 0.63 -8.28
N GLU A 19 -9.71 1.66 -7.43
CA GLU A 19 -8.59 2.58 -7.17
C GLU A 19 -7.36 1.80 -6.67
N MET A 20 -7.52 0.88 -5.73
CA MET A 20 -6.41 0.10 -5.16
C MET A 20 -5.78 -0.85 -6.20
N ILE A 21 -6.59 -1.48 -7.04
CA ILE A 21 -6.11 -2.31 -8.16
C ILE A 21 -5.24 -1.45 -9.07
N ALA A 22 -5.70 -0.26 -9.45
CA ALA A 22 -4.98 0.64 -10.36
C ALA A 22 -3.62 1.10 -9.81
N LEU A 23 -3.43 1.14 -8.49
CA LEU A 23 -2.14 1.49 -7.89
C LEU A 23 -1.05 0.44 -8.10
N PHE A 24 -1.42 -0.82 -8.32
CA PHE A 24 -0.49 -1.94 -8.39
C PHE A 24 -0.49 -2.66 -9.73
N ASP A 25 -1.60 -2.60 -10.48
CA ASP A 25 -1.73 -3.34 -11.73
C ASP A 25 -0.73 -2.85 -12.77
N GLY A 26 0.03 -3.78 -13.35
CA GLY A 26 1.07 -3.49 -14.33
C GLY A 26 2.33 -2.85 -13.74
N VAL A 27 2.44 -2.65 -12.42
CA VAL A 27 3.68 -2.09 -11.84
C VAL A 27 4.83 -3.08 -12.04
N GLU A 28 5.86 -2.63 -12.75
CA GLU A 28 7.00 -3.45 -13.12
C GLU A 28 7.89 -3.82 -11.93
N THR A 29 8.28 -5.09 -11.88
CA THR A 29 9.28 -5.63 -10.95
C THR A 29 10.39 -6.35 -11.72
N GLU A 30 11.45 -6.75 -11.03
CA GLU A 30 12.55 -7.52 -11.64
C GLU A 30 12.10 -8.88 -12.22
N ALA A 31 10.95 -9.40 -11.76
CA ALA A 31 10.37 -10.67 -12.15
C ALA A 31 9.22 -10.54 -13.17
N GLY A 32 8.69 -9.33 -13.38
CA GLY A 32 7.55 -9.04 -14.27
C GLY A 32 6.53 -8.08 -13.64
N PRO A 33 5.44 -7.75 -14.35
CA PRO A 33 4.41 -6.84 -13.87
C PRO A 33 3.57 -7.47 -12.75
N ALA A 34 3.22 -6.67 -11.74
CA ALA A 34 2.26 -7.08 -10.72
C ALA A 34 0.83 -7.12 -11.26
N ASN A 35 0.01 -8.05 -10.77
CA ASN A 35 -1.41 -8.16 -11.09
C ASN A 35 -2.22 -7.55 -9.94
N GLY A 36 -2.68 -6.31 -10.10
CA GLY A 36 -3.34 -5.56 -9.04
C GLY A 36 -4.65 -6.21 -8.58
N LYS A 37 -5.35 -6.91 -9.49
CA LYS A 37 -6.59 -7.62 -9.18
C LYS A 37 -6.36 -8.85 -8.31
N LEU A 38 -5.26 -9.56 -8.51
CA LEU A 38 -4.91 -10.73 -7.69
C LEU A 38 -4.62 -10.34 -6.23
N ILE A 39 -3.97 -9.18 -6.03
CA ILE A 39 -3.40 -8.77 -4.73
C ILE A 39 -4.23 -7.72 -3.98
N VAL A 40 -5.40 -7.35 -4.52
CA VAL A 40 -6.20 -6.23 -4.00
C VAL A 40 -6.59 -6.39 -2.53
N SER A 41 -6.93 -7.61 -2.09
CA SER A 41 -7.35 -7.85 -0.71
C SER A 41 -6.22 -7.54 0.29
N GLU A 42 -5.01 -8.01 0.01
CA GLU A 42 -3.84 -7.79 0.87
C GLU A 42 -3.34 -6.34 0.80
N ASN A 43 -3.46 -5.68 -0.37
CA ASN A 43 -3.11 -4.28 -0.48
C ASN A 43 -4.05 -3.35 0.29
N ILE A 44 -5.35 -3.68 0.33
CA ILE A 44 -6.32 -2.99 1.20
C ILE A 44 -5.96 -3.21 2.67
N ALA A 45 -5.56 -4.44 3.04
CA ALA A 45 -5.13 -4.75 4.40
C ALA A 45 -3.84 -3.99 4.78
N ASP A 46 -2.84 -3.91 3.90
CA ASP A 46 -1.62 -3.13 4.11
C ASP A 46 -1.94 -1.65 4.31
N GLN A 47 -2.74 -1.06 3.42
CA GLN A 47 -3.12 0.35 3.50
C GLN A 47 -3.88 0.63 4.80
N GLY A 48 -4.82 -0.23 5.18
CA GLY A 48 -5.54 -0.11 6.44
C GLY A 48 -4.63 -0.25 7.64
N GLY A 49 -3.74 -1.25 7.63
CA GLY A 49 -2.80 -1.55 8.71
C GLY A 49 -1.84 -0.40 8.98
N ILE A 50 -1.18 0.14 7.95
CA ILE A 50 -0.27 1.28 8.12
C ILE A 50 -1.02 2.54 8.57
N THR A 51 -2.24 2.77 8.06
CA THR A 51 -3.05 3.95 8.43
C THR A 51 -3.47 3.88 9.90
N ALA A 52 -3.96 2.72 10.35
CA ALA A 52 -4.34 2.51 11.75
C ALA A 52 -3.13 2.58 12.69
N ALA A 53 -2.01 1.96 12.31
CA ALA A 53 -0.78 2.01 13.09
C ALA A 53 -0.21 3.44 13.19
N LEU A 54 -0.27 4.22 12.11
CA LEU A 54 0.14 5.62 12.11
C LEU A 54 -0.77 6.47 13.00
N THR A 55 -2.09 6.24 12.93
CA THR A 55 -3.06 6.93 13.78
C THR A 55 -2.74 6.71 15.25
N ALA A 56 -2.52 5.45 15.66
CA ALA A 56 -2.13 5.13 17.03
C ALA A 56 -0.76 5.71 17.41
N ALA A 57 0.22 5.66 16.51
CA ALA A 57 1.56 6.20 16.78
C ALA A 57 1.52 7.71 17.01
N LYS A 58 0.67 8.46 16.32
CA LYS A 58 0.54 9.92 16.49
C LYS A 58 -0.03 10.35 17.84
N ASP A 59 -0.68 9.44 18.57
CA ASP A 59 -1.18 9.71 19.92
C ASP A 59 -0.07 9.57 21.00
N GLU A 60 1.10 9.05 20.63
CA GLU A 60 2.26 8.95 21.52
C GLU A 60 2.98 10.31 21.66
N LYS A 61 3.44 10.63 22.87
CA LYS A 61 4.01 11.95 23.20
C LYS A 61 5.32 12.28 22.47
N ASP A 62 6.10 11.26 22.13
CA ASP A 62 7.44 11.36 21.56
C ASP A 62 7.56 10.56 20.25
N VAL A 63 6.47 10.52 19.47
CA VAL A 63 6.43 9.83 18.18
C VAL A 63 7.54 10.28 17.23
N ASP A 64 8.34 9.33 16.75
CA ASP A 64 9.30 9.52 15.67
C ASP A 64 8.74 8.91 14.38
N LEU A 65 8.09 9.74 13.56
CA LEU A 65 7.50 9.31 12.29
C LEU A 65 8.55 8.84 11.28
N LYS A 66 9.77 9.39 11.33
CA LYS A 66 10.87 8.93 10.48
C LYS A 66 11.26 7.51 10.86
N ALA A 67 11.33 7.20 12.15
CA ALA A 67 11.52 5.85 12.63
C ALA A 67 10.34 4.95 12.25
N PHE A 68 9.09 5.39 12.42
CA PHE A 68 7.89 4.63 12.04
C PHE A 68 7.95 4.14 10.59
N PHE A 69 8.09 5.06 9.63
CA PHE A 69 8.15 4.70 8.20
C PHE A 69 9.41 3.91 7.86
N SER A 70 10.53 4.19 8.51
CA SER A 70 11.75 3.39 8.34
C SER A 70 11.57 1.96 8.83
N GLN A 71 10.81 1.73 9.90
CA GLN A 71 10.52 0.38 10.40
C GLN A 71 9.51 -0.34 9.51
N TRP A 72 8.50 0.36 8.99
CA TRP A 72 7.61 -0.18 7.95
C TRP A 72 8.41 -0.72 6.76
N ALA A 73 9.34 0.07 6.21
CA ALA A 73 10.18 -0.40 5.11
C ALA A 73 11.10 -1.58 5.52
N LYS A 74 11.61 -1.59 6.76
CA LYS A 74 12.52 -2.63 7.24
C LYS A 74 11.87 -4.01 7.39
N ILE A 75 10.59 -4.07 7.77
CA ILE A 75 9.86 -5.36 7.91
C ILE A 75 9.62 -6.04 6.56
N TRP A 76 9.56 -5.25 5.48
CA TRP A 76 9.36 -5.74 4.12
C TRP A 76 10.66 -6.12 3.39
N ARG A 77 11.81 -6.11 4.07
CA ARG A 77 13.08 -6.53 3.44
C ARG A 77 13.02 -8.00 3.07
N MET A 78 12.99 -8.27 1.78
CA MET A 78 12.97 -9.60 1.21
C MET A 78 13.85 -9.62 -0.05
N LYS A 79 14.60 -10.70 -0.22
CA LYS A 79 15.35 -11.00 -1.45
C LYS A 79 15.16 -12.47 -1.77
N ALA A 80 14.86 -12.76 -3.01
CA ALA A 80 14.70 -14.13 -3.50
C ALA A 80 15.25 -14.25 -4.93
N SER A 81 15.30 -15.48 -5.44
CA SER A 81 15.65 -15.69 -6.85
C SER A 81 14.55 -15.18 -7.77
N LYS A 82 14.90 -14.90 -9.03
CA LYS A 82 13.94 -14.41 -10.02
C LYS A 82 12.82 -15.44 -10.26
N GLU A 83 13.16 -16.72 -10.29
CA GLU A 83 12.22 -17.83 -10.51
C GLU A 83 11.20 -17.91 -9.37
N PHE A 84 11.64 -17.74 -8.12
CA PHE A 84 10.72 -17.69 -6.98
C PHE A 84 9.81 -16.47 -7.03
N GLN A 85 10.35 -15.30 -7.38
CA GLN A 85 9.53 -14.09 -7.54
C GLN A 85 8.50 -14.23 -8.68
N GLN A 86 8.87 -14.88 -9.80
CA GLN A 86 7.95 -15.19 -10.89
C GLN A 86 6.85 -16.16 -10.45
N MET A 87 7.19 -17.19 -9.68
CA MET A 87 6.21 -18.10 -9.09
C MET A 87 5.23 -17.32 -8.21
N LEU A 88 5.71 -16.47 -7.29
CA LEU A 88 4.85 -15.65 -6.43
C LEU A 88 3.93 -14.73 -7.23
N LEU A 89 4.44 -14.03 -8.25
CA LEU A 89 3.61 -13.17 -9.11
C LEU A 89 2.43 -13.89 -9.78
N SER A 90 2.51 -15.21 -9.94
CA SER A 90 1.45 -16.01 -10.60
C SER A 90 0.37 -16.55 -9.66
N MET A 91 0.61 -16.59 -8.35
CA MET A 91 -0.30 -17.27 -7.41
C MET A 91 -0.44 -16.63 -6.02
N ASP A 92 0.52 -15.81 -5.58
CA ASP A 92 0.49 -15.19 -4.27
C ASP A 92 -0.45 -13.99 -4.28
N VAL A 93 -1.34 -13.92 -3.29
CA VAL A 93 -2.26 -12.80 -3.08
C VAL A 93 -1.57 -11.60 -2.44
N HIS A 94 -0.33 -11.75 -1.97
CA HIS A 94 0.46 -10.64 -1.47
C HIS A 94 1.24 -9.97 -2.60
N ALA A 95 1.27 -8.63 -2.60
CA ALA A 95 2.14 -7.90 -3.50
C ALA A 95 3.62 -8.20 -3.21
N PRO A 96 4.51 -8.08 -4.22
CA PRO A 96 5.95 -8.13 -4.00
C PRO A 96 6.38 -7.15 -2.89
N ALA A 97 7.26 -7.60 -1.99
CA ALA A 97 7.56 -6.88 -0.75
C ALA A 97 8.03 -5.42 -0.97
N LYS A 98 8.75 -5.14 -2.06
CA LYS A 98 9.16 -3.76 -2.43
C LYS A 98 7.96 -2.86 -2.72
N LEU A 99 6.89 -3.40 -3.33
CA LEU A 99 5.67 -2.65 -3.59
C LEU A 99 4.88 -2.43 -2.28
N ARG A 100 4.81 -3.44 -1.40
CA ARG A 100 4.22 -3.31 -0.05
C ARG A 100 4.94 -2.27 0.81
N ALA A 101 6.25 -2.16 0.67
CA ALA A 101 7.05 -1.14 1.35
C ALA A 101 6.80 0.27 0.80
N ASN A 102 6.70 0.42 -0.52
CA ASN A 102 6.76 1.72 -1.17
C ASN A 102 5.40 2.34 -1.46
N ILE A 103 4.38 1.56 -1.86
CA ILE A 103 3.11 2.14 -2.32
C ILE A 103 2.25 2.66 -1.15
N PRO A 104 1.99 1.89 -0.07
CA PRO A 104 1.10 2.34 0.99
C PRO A 104 1.50 3.67 1.68
N PRO A 105 2.79 3.93 1.99
CA PRO A 105 3.19 5.22 2.56
C PRO A 105 2.86 6.42 1.66
N THR A 106 2.86 6.26 0.33
CA THR A 106 2.57 7.38 -0.60
C THR A 106 1.12 7.84 -0.59
N ASN A 107 0.22 7.10 0.09
CA ASN A 107 -1.16 7.53 0.34
C ASN A 107 -1.30 8.36 1.62
N LEU A 108 -0.25 8.54 2.42
CA LEU A 108 -0.29 9.21 3.73
C LEU A 108 0.43 10.55 3.65
N GLU A 109 -0.24 11.64 4.03
CA GLU A 109 0.36 12.99 4.02
C GLU A 109 1.61 13.04 4.91
N GLU A 110 1.56 12.36 6.05
CA GLU A 110 2.65 12.32 7.02
C GLU A 110 3.95 11.78 6.43
N PHE A 111 3.88 10.93 5.40
CA PHE A 111 5.07 10.46 4.69
C PHE A 111 5.76 11.59 3.92
N TYR A 112 4.99 12.47 3.28
CA TYR A 112 5.50 13.63 2.55
C TYR A 112 6.14 14.63 3.51
N GLU A 113 5.46 14.93 4.62
CA GLU A 113 5.96 15.83 5.65
C GLU A 113 7.24 15.28 6.31
N THR A 114 7.27 13.98 6.62
CA THR A 114 8.41 13.35 7.31
C THR A 114 9.69 13.34 6.48
N PHE A 115 9.58 13.16 5.16
CA PHE A 115 10.73 13.01 4.27
C PHE A 115 10.94 14.19 3.31
N ASP A 116 10.16 15.28 3.43
CA ASP A 116 10.18 16.43 2.50
C ASP A 116 10.04 15.98 1.02
N VAL A 117 9.05 15.11 0.75
CA VAL A 117 8.83 14.54 -0.58
C VAL A 117 8.23 15.58 -1.53
N LYS A 118 8.85 15.75 -2.70
CA LYS A 118 8.51 16.77 -3.70
C LYS A 118 7.95 16.13 -4.95
N GLU A 119 7.27 16.91 -5.77
CA GLU A 119 6.72 16.47 -7.08
C GLU A 119 7.75 15.80 -8.00
N THR A 120 9.03 16.15 -7.83
CA THR A 120 10.15 15.58 -8.61
C THR A 120 10.63 14.22 -8.11
N ASP A 121 10.17 13.78 -6.93
CA ASP A 121 10.63 12.55 -6.30
C ASP A 121 9.85 11.33 -6.80
N LYS A 122 10.54 10.19 -6.91
CA LYS A 122 9.95 8.94 -7.43
C LYS A 122 8.80 8.40 -6.61
N MET A 123 8.72 8.76 -5.32
CA MET A 123 7.65 8.34 -4.42
C MET A 123 6.55 9.39 -4.28
N TYR A 124 6.56 10.44 -5.11
CA TYR A 124 5.49 11.42 -5.10
C TYR A 124 4.21 10.87 -5.75
N ARG A 125 3.09 11.13 -5.10
CA ARG A 125 1.74 10.99 -5.65
C ARG A 125 0.95 12.27 -5.36
N ALA A 126 0.31 12.81 -6.39
CA ALA A 126 -0.51 14.00 -6.25
C ALA A 126 -1.64 13.77 -5.21
N PRO A 127 -1.96 14.76 -4.35
CA PRO A 127 -2.94 14.60 -3.28
C PRO A 127 -4.27 13.98 -3.71
N GLU A 128 -4.79 14.37 -4.86
CA GLU A 128 -6.04 13.88 -5.45
C GLU A 128 -5.99 12.40 -5.88
N ASN A 129 -4.80 11.85 -6.05
CA ASN A 129 -4.59 10.44 -6.41
C ASN A 129 -4.23 9.58 -5.19
N ARG A 130 -4.13 10.16 -3.99
CA ARG A 130 -3.84 9.43 -2.76
C ARG A 130 -5.11 8.72 -2.28
N LEU A 131 -5.03 7.40 -2.23
CA LEU A 131 -6.17 6.54 -1.91
C LEU A 131 -6.37 6.47 -0.40
N LYS A 132 -7.59 6.80 0.05
CA LYS A 132 -8.06 6.60 1.42
C LYS A 132 -9.29 5.69 1.43
N ILE A 133 -9.25 4.64 2.25
CA ILE A 133 -10.36 3.66 2.39
C ILE A 133 -11.13 3.89 3.69
N TRP A 134 -10.40 3.92 4.81
CA TRP A 134 -10.95 4.01 6.17
C TRP A 134 -10.80 5.43 6.74
#